data_AF-A0A9W8BBH5-F1
#
_entry.id   AF-A0A9W8BBH5-F1
#
_cell.length_a   1.000
_cell.length_b   1.000
_cell.length_c   1.000
_cell.angle_alpha   90.00
_cell.angle_beta   90.00
_cell.angle_gamma   90.00
#
_symmetry.space_group_name_H-M   'P 1'
#
loop_
_entity.id
_entity.type
_entity.pdbx_description
1 polymer ?
#
loop_
_entity_poly.entity_id
_entity_poly.type
_entity_poly.pdbx_seq_one_letter_code
_entity_poly.pdbx_strand_id
1 'polypeptide(L)'
;MEHLPPHVCPDTQAATPQCVALITACYETQSTAICAMALGYCEIKVRQVYAKTNFSQYDYEKFVPFPDEEFKDPALIEFLSRPDVHQATGAHVSGFQHCNPDINDAFIASGDFLLDASPDLEYLLSQGIDTLLYAGERDVVCSWAGVYDMAMALNWPEAAKFRKTVAYPLIVNSRVKGVVRRHGSLALVRVLDAGHMSPVLGNPRVHVLEPTQQLKALLTIIRNRETSRGDFIFYSDRIIRLLVEEGKWLNHLPVVESVIETPTGSQYQGVDFLGKICGVSIMRAGESMEQGIRDCCRSVRIGKILIQRDEETAEAKLYYAKLPTDIATRYVLLLDPMLVSLSLRPAEDVLPRVAPITQSRLLTLITFRAYFTLLMSRPATGGSAIRAIQVLLDHGVQEERILFLNLLCAPEGIRAVMGQYPRMQIVTADIDDGLDEHKFITPGLGDFGCRYFGTDD
;
A
#
# COMPACT_ATOMS: atom_id res chain seq x y z
N MET A 1 -14.91 -14.77 -5.95
CA MET A 1 -14.33 -14.76 -7.32
C MET A 1 -15.05 -13.80 -8.27
N GLU A 2 -16.31 -13.41 -8.04
CA GLU A 2 -17.03 -12.47 -8.93
C GLU A 2 -16.53 -11.01 -8.88
N HIS A 3 -15.83 -10.60 -7.82
CA HIS A 3 -15.29 -9.25 -7.66
C HIS A 3 -13.85 -9.08 -8.15
N LEU A 4 -13.31 -10.07 -8.87
CA LEU A 4 -11.95 -10.04 -9.40
C LEU A 4 -11.84 -9.19 -10.67
N PRO A 5 -10.65 -8.59 -10.94
CA PRO A 5 -10.38 -8.01 -12.24
C PRO A 5 -10.66 -9.04 -13.35
N PRO A 6 -11.33 -8.65 -14.44
CA PRO A 6 -11.85 -9.59 -15.45
C PRO A 6 -10.75 -10.35 -16.21
N HIS A 7 -9.49 -9.93 -16.15
CA HIS A 7 -8.35 -10.64 -16.76
C HIS A 7 -7.71 -11.69 -15.84
N VAL A 8 -7.88 -11.59 -14.52
CA VAL A 8 -7.35 -12.53 -13.50
C VAL A 8 -8.31 -13.70 -13.28
N CYS A 9 -9.60 -13.39 -13.33
CA CYS A 9 -10.69 -14.33 -13.09
C CYS A 9 -10.67 -15.57 -14.02
N PRO A 10 -10.40 -15.47 -15.34
CA PRO A 10 -10.44 -16.63 -16.24
C PRO A 10 -9.36 -17.67 -15.94
N ASP A 11 -8.13 -17.22 -15.69
CA ASP A 11 -6.99 -18.11 -15.43
C ASP A 11 -7.13 -18.84 -14.08
N THR A 12 -7.54 -18.11 -13.05
CA THR A 12 -7.81 -18.69 -11.72
C THR A 12 -9.00 -19.64 -11.74
N GLN A 13 -10.10 -19.28 -12.41
CA GLN A 13 -11.26 -20.17 -12.57
C GLN A 13 -10.89 -21.47 -13.32
N ALA A 14 -10.05 -21.39 -14.36
CA ALA A 14 -9.61 -22.56 -15.10
C ALA A 14 -8.73 -23.51 -14.26
N ALA A 15 -7.88 -22.96 -13.38
CA ALA A 15 -6.99 -23.75 -12.52
C ALA A 15 -7.65 -24.31 -11.26
N THR A 16 -8.74 -23.69 -10.79
CA THR A 16 -9.39 -24.03 -9.52
C THR A 16 -9.84 -25.51 -9.43
N PRO A 17 -10.49 -26.12 -10.44
CA PRO A 17 -10.92 -27.51 -10.36
C PRO A 17 -9.77 -28.49 -10.13
N GLN A 18 -8.63 -28.25 -10.77
CA GLN A 18 -7.44 -29.09 -10.61
C GLN A 18 -6.79 -28.89 -9.23
N CYS A 19 -6.76 -27.65 -8.73
CA CYS A 19 -6.33 -27.37 -7.37
C CYS A 19 -7.19 -28.12 -6.34
N VAL A 20 -8.53 -28.05 -6.45
CA VAL A 20 -9.46 -28.77 -5.56
C VAL A 20 -9.24 -30.28 -5.62
N ALA A 21 -9.09 -30.85 -6.82
CA ALA A 21 -8.84 -32.29 -6.99
C ALA A 21 -7.53 -32.75 -6.31
N LEU A 22 -6.47 -31.94 -6.40
CA LEU A 22 -5.19 -32.23 -5.75
C LEU A 22 -5.27 -32.12 -4.22
N ILE A 23 -6.02 -31.14 -3.70
CA ILE A 23 -6.29 -31.01 -2.26
C ILE A 23 -7.06 -32.22 -1.75
N THR A 24 -8.13 -32.64 -2.44
CA THR A 24 -8.89 -33.83 -2.07
C THR A 24 -8.00 -35.08 -2.07
N ALA A 25 -7.14 -35.24 -3.08
CA ALA A 25 -6.19 -36.34 -3.12
C ALA A 25 -5.17 -36.29 -1.96
N CYS A 26 -4.73 -35.10 -1.54
CA CYS A 26 -3.91 -34.92 -0.36
C CYS A 26 -4.65 -35.40 0.90
N TYR A 27 -5.90 -35.00 1.11
CA TYR A 27 -6.70 -35.44 2.26
C TYR A 27 -6.95 -36.96 2.28
N GLU A 28 -7.25 -37.56 1.13
CA GLU A 28 -7.53 -39.00 1.02
C GLU A 28 -6.29 -39.87 1.23
N THR A 29 -5.14 -39.40 0.74
CA THR A 29 -3.89 -40.20 0.77
C THR A 29 -2.99 -39.88 1.96
N GLN A 30 -3.15 -38.70 2.57
CA GLN A 30 -2.25 -38.12 3.57
C GLN A 30 -0.77 -38.18 3.16
N SER A 31 -0.50 -38.21 1.84
CA SER A 31 0.83 -38.32 1.30
C SER A 31 1.48 -36.95 1.23
N THR A 32 2.57 -36.77 1.97
CA THR A 32 3.41 -35.56 1.95
C THR A 32 3.73 -35.10 0.53
N ALA A 33 4.03 -36.02 -0.39
CA ALA A 33 4.35 -35.69 -1.77
C ALA A 33 3.14 -35.12 -2.54
N ILE A 34 1.95 -35.68 -2.33
CA ILE A 34 0.72 -35.21 -2.98
C ILE A 34 0.30 -33.86 -2.39
N CYS A 35 0.39 -33.71 -1.07
CA CYS A 35 0.12 -32.45 -0.39
C CYS A 35 1.08 -31.33 -0.81
N ALA A 36 2.39 -31.59 -0.89
CA ALA A 36 3.35 -30.60 -1.38
C ALA A 36 3.11 -30.20 -2.84
N MET A 37 2.75 -31.17 -3.71
CA MET A 37 2.37 -30.88 -5.11
C MET A 37 1.08 -30.07 -5.21
N ALA A 38 0.06 -30.43 -4.42
CA ALA A 38 -1.20 -29.72 -4.35
C ALA A 38 -0.96 -28.25 -3.92
N LEU A 39 -0.15 -28.05 -2.89
CA LEU A 39 0.21 -26.72 -2.39
C LEU A 39 0.91 -25.92 -3.46
N GLY A 40 1.97 -26.45 -4.07
CA GLY A 40 2.70 -25.76 -5.13
C GLY A 40 1.83 -25.39 -6.33
N TYR A 41 0.91 -26.28 -6.74
CA TYR A 41 -0.01 -25.99 -7.85
C TYR A 41 -1.01 -24.89 -7.49
N CYS A 42 -1.70 -25.03 -6.35
CA CYS A 42 -2.69 -24.06 -5.88
C CYS A 42 -2.05 -22.69 -5.62
N GLU A 43 -0.85 -22.68 -5.04
CA GLU A 43 -0.05 -21.48 -4.85
C GLU A 43 0.23 -20.78 -6.17
N ILE A 44 0.85 -21.45 -7.13
CA ILE A 44 1.30 -20.80 -8.36
C ILE A 44 0.13 -20.42 -9.28
N LYS A 45 -0.90 -21.26 -9.34
CA LYS A 45 -1.98 -21.16 -10.33
C LYS A 45 -3.25 -20.51 -9.80
N VAL A 46 -3.43 -20.41 -8.49
CA VAL A 46 -4.60 -19.77 -7.88
C VAL A 46 -4.19 -18.56 -7.04
N ARG A 47 -3.25 -18.70 -6.10
CA ARG A 47 -2.89 -17.61 -5.17
C ARG A 47 -1.93 -16.58 -5.75
N GLN A 48 -0.82 -16.99 -6.34
CA GLN A 48 0.21 -16.09 -6.92
C GLN A 48 -0.29 -15.35 -8.16
N VAL A 49 -1.39 -15.78 -8.78
CA VAL A 49 -2.03 -14.98 -9.83
C VAL A 49 -2.50 -13.64 -9.27
N TYR A 50 -2.90 -13.59 -7.99
CA TYR A 50 -3.22 -12.35 -7.28
C TYR A 50 -1.99 -11.48 -7.01
N ALA A 51 -0.85 -12.09 -6.69
CA ALA A 51 0.41 -11.36 -6.48
C ALA A 51 0.91 -10.64 -7.75
N LYS A 52 0.41 -11.04 -8.93
CA LYS A 52 0.65 -10.33 -10.20
C LYS A 52 -0.24 -9.10 -10.39
N THR A 53 -1.21 -8.89 -9.49
CA THR A 53 -2.05 -7.70 -9.45
C THR A 53 -1.51 -6.70 -8.45
N ASN A 54 -1.93 -5.44 -8.55
CA ASN A 54 -1.66 -4.43 -7.54
C ASN A 54 -2.70 -4.42 -6.41
N PHE A 55 -3.42 -5.53 -6.19
CA PHE A 55 -4.39 -5.68 -5.10
C PHE A 55 -3.88 -6.67 -4.06
N SER A 56 -4.14 -6.38 -2.79
CA SER A 56 -3.75 -7.26 -1.68
C SER A 56 -4.46 -8.60 -1.80
N GLN A 57 -3.73 -9.68 -1.61
CA GLN A 57 -4.32 -11.02 -1.43
C GLN A 57 -5.07 -11.13 -0.09
N TYR A 58 -4.75 -10.27 0.88
CA TYR A 58 -5.35 -10.29 2.20
C TYR A 58 -6.56 -9.35 2.33
N ASP A 59 -6.73 -8.41 1.39
CA ASP A 59 -7.90 -7.54 1.24
C ASP A 59 -8.07 -7.17 -0.24
N TYR A 60 -8.91 -7.88 -0.98
CA TYR A 60 -8.98 -7.75 -2.44
C TYR A 60 -9.45 -6.39 -2.95
N GLU A 61 -10.07 -5.56 -2.11
CA GLU A 61 -10.44 -4.18 -2.48
C GLU A 61 -9.30 -3.20 -2.24
N LYS A 62 -8.26 -3.63 -1.52
CA LYS A 62 -7.15 -2.78 -1.16
C LYS A 62 -6.06 -2.86 -2.20
N PHE A 63 -5.85 -1.75 -2.86
CA PHE A 63 -4.72 -1.56 -3.75
C PHE A 63 -3.42 -1.49 -2.93
N VAL A 64 -2.49 -2.39 -3.24
CA VAL A 64 -1.16 -2.46 -2.63
C VAL A 64 -0.12 -2.33 -3.74
N PRO A 65 0.52 -1.15 -3.89
CA PRO A 65 1.54 -0.93 -4.91
C PRO A 65 2.83 -1.75 -4.67
N PHE A 66 2.95 -2.39 -3.49
CA PHE A 66 4.11 -3.17 -3.03
C PHE A 66 3.68 -4.52 -2.42
N PRO A 67 3.25 -5.50 -3.24
CA PRO A 67 2.82 -6.81 -2.71
C PRO A 67 3.95 -7.55 -1.97
N ASP A 68 5.22 -7.29 -2.29
CA ASP A 68 6.38 -7.90 -1.61
C ASP A 68 6.75 -7.22 -0.27
N GLU A 69 6.20 -6.04 0.03
CA GLU A 69 6.44 -5.30 1.28
C GLU A 69 5.27 -5.37 2.27
N GLU A 70 4.28 -6.22 1.96
CA GLU A 70 2.97 -6.30 2.60
C GLU A 70 3.05 -6.58 4.12
N PHE A 71 4.21 -6.93 4.68
CA PHE A 71 4.36 -7.34 6.09
C PHE A 71 5.66 -6.92 6.80
N LYS A 72 6.22 -5.76 6.46
CA LYS A 72 7.30 -5.17 7.28
C LYS A 72 6.78 -3.92 7.95
N ASP A 73 5.98 -4.08 9.02
CA ASP A 73 5.77 -2.97 9.95
C ASP A 73 7.09 -2.74 10.70
N PRO A 74 7.85 -1.68 10.38
CA PRO A 74 9.14 -1.47 11.00
C PRO A 74 8.99 -1.22 12.51
N ALA A 75 7.86 -0.66 12.95
CA ALA A 75 7.60 -0.38 14.35
C ALA A 75 7.35 -1.66 15.16
N LEU A 76 6.65 -2.64 14.58
CA LEU A 76 6.47 -3.95 15.21
C LEU A 76 7.79 -4.71 15.30
N ILE A 77 8.57 -4.73 14.23
CA ILE A 77 9.89 -5.39 14.21
C ILE A 77 10.83 -4.73 15.22
N GLU A 78 10.85 -3.40 15.28
CA GLU A 78 11.63 -2.63 16.24
C GLU A 78 11.20 -2.97 17.68
N PHE A 79 9.90 -2.91 17.97
CA PHE A 79 9.35 -3.23 19.29
C PHE A 79 9.71 -4.64 19.73
N LEU A 80 9.44 -5.64 18.89
CA LEU A 80 9.69 -7.05 19.21
C LEU A 80 11.16 -7.38 19.34
N SER A 81 12.04 -6.63 18.67
CA SER A 81 13.50 -6.79 18.77
C SER A 81 14.12 -6.13 20.01
N ARG A 82 13.34 -5.43 20.84
CA ARG A 82 13.88 -4.77 22.03
C ARG A 82 14.29 -5.78 23.11
N PRO A 83 15.41 -5.56 23.83
CA PRO A 83 15.87 -6.47 24.87
C PRO A 83 14.87 -6.69 26.01
N ASP A 84 14.11 -5.67 26.38
CA ASP A 84 13.08 -5.77 27.43
C ASP A 84 11.92 -6.67 27.00
N VAL A 85 11.53 -6.62 25.72
CA VAL A 85 10.49 -7.50 25.16
C VAL A 85 10.97 -8.94 25.06
N HIS A 86 12.22 -9.18 24.65
CA HIS A 86 12.82 -10.52 24.68
C HIS A 86 12.88 -11.08 26.10
N GLN A 87 13.27 -10.27 27.09
CA GLN A 87 13.32 -10.70 28.48
C GLN A 87 11.92 -11.04 29.03
N ALA A 88 10.91 -10.24 28.68
CA ALA A 88 9.53 -10.48 29.11
C ALA A 88 8.90 -11.73 28.45
N THR A 89 9.23 -12.01 27.19
CA THR A 89 8.71 -13.15 26.43
C THR A 89 9.50 -14.45 26.62
N GLY A 90 10.73 -14.36 27.15
CA GLY A 90 11.65 -15.49 27.25
C GLY A 90 12.28 -15.89 25.90
N ALA A 91 12.21 -15.02 24.88
CA ALA A 91 12.74 -15.30 23.55
C ALA A 91 14.27 -15.18 23.53
N HIS A 92 14.96 -16.26 23.16
CA HIS A 92 16.42 -16.31 23.03
C HIS A 92 16.86 -16.17 21.56
N VAL A 93 16.50 -15.05 20.93
CA VAL A 93 16.82 -14.77 19.51
C VAL A 93 17.59 -13.46 19.38
N SER A 94 18.43 -13.35 18.34
CA SER A 94 19.22 -12.14 18.05
C SER A 94 18.37 -10.98 17.51
N GLY A 95 17.13 -11.24 17.10
CA GLY A 95 16.18 -10.25 16.59
C GLY A 95 14.90 -10.93 16.09
N PHE A 96 13.84 -10.16 15.91
CA PHE A 96 12.57 -10.67 15.38
C PHE A 96 12.65 -10.79 13.85
N GLN A 97 12.18 -11.92 13.32
CA GLN A 97 11.94 -12.12 11.89
C GLN A 97 10.46 -12.38 11.69
N HIS A 98 9.85 -11.68 10.73
CA HIS A 98 8.42 -11.84 10.44
C HIS A 98 8.07 -13.28 10.00
N CYS A 99 8.91 -13.88 9.17
CA CYS A 99 8.81 -15.28 8.76
C CYS A 99 10.22 -15.85 8.63
N ASN A 100 10.44 -17.04 9.19
CA ASN A 100 11.68 -17.78 9.02
C ASN A 100 11.53 -18.69 7.78
N PRO A 101 12.28 -18.45 6.70
CA PRO A 101 12.12 -19.19 5.44
C PRO A 101 12.47 -20.67 5.61
N ASP A 102 13.47 -21.03 6.42
CA ASP A 102 13.88 -22.43 6.61
C ASP A 102 12.76 -23.25 7.28
N ILE A 103 12.08 -22.66 8.27
CA ILE A 103 10.95 -23.29 8.95
C ILE A 103 9.73 -23.34 8.03
N ASN A 104 9.45 -22.26 7.30
CA ASN A 104 8.35 -22.20 6.36
C ASN A 104 8.51 -23.26 5.24
N ASP A 105 9.71 -23.37 4.67
CA ASP A 105 10.03 -24.36 3.65
C ASP A 105 9.94 -25.78 4.19
N ALA A 106 10.29 -25.99 5.48
CA ALA A 106 10.08 -27.28 6.14
C ALA A 106 8.59 -27.66 6.24
N PHE A 107 7.71 -26.72 6.62
CA PHE A 107 6.25 -26.94 6.64
C PHE A 107 5.65 -27.18 5.24
N ILE A 108 6.19 -26.51 4.23
CA ILE A 108 5.82 -26.77 2.82
C ILE A 108 6.25 -28.18 2.41
N ALA A 109 7.48 -28.57 2.75
CA ALA A 109 8.05 -29.85 2.39
C ALA A 109 7.41 -31.03 3.14
N SER A 110 6.94 -30.83 4.37
CA SER A 110 6.17 -31.83 5.13
C SER A 110 4.73 -31.97 4.64
N GLY A 111 4.24 -31.00 3.86
CA GLY A 111 2.86 -30.97 3.34
C GLY A 111 1.84 -30.49 4.37
N ASP A 112 2.28 -29.98 5.52
CA ASP A 112 1.43 -29.64 6.67
C ASP A 112 0.40 -28.55 6.34
N PHE A 113 0.75 -27.62 5.43
CA PHE A 113 -0.13 -26.52 5.00
C PHE A 113 -1.49 -26.98 4.43
N LEU A 114 -1.54 -28.18 3.85
CA LEU A 114 -2.75 -28.74 3.25
C LEU A 114 -3.29 -29.93 4.04
N LEU A 115 -2.90 -30.11 5.29
CA LEU A 115 -3.55 -31.09 6.16
C LEU A 115 -4.88 -30.51 6.66
N ASP A 116 -5.91 -31.36 6.71
CA ASP A 116 -7.21 -30.97 7.24
C ASP A 116 -7.12 -30.81 8.77
N ALA A 117 -7.31 -29.58 9.24
CA ALA A 117 -7.31 -29.24 10.68
C ALA A 117 -8.68 -29.45 11.35
N SER A 118 -9.71 -29.85 10.60
CA SER A 118 -11.05 -30.10 11.12
C SER A 118 -11.07 -31.10 12.29
N PRO A 119 -10.34 -32.24 12.25
CA PRO A 119 -10.34 -33.21 13.36
C PRO A 119 -9.80 -32.63 14.68
N ASP A 120 -8.78 -31.77 14.60
CA ASP A 120 -8.21 -31.12 15.79
C ASP A 120 -9.19 -30.11 16.38
N LEU A 121 -9.87 -29.33 15.53
CA LEU A 121 -10.92 -28.41 15.96
C LEU A 121 -12.12 -29.16 16.58
N GLU A 122 -12.55 -30.27 15.99
CA GLU A 122 -13.60 -31.13 16.54
C GLU A 122 -13.22 -31.69 17.91
N TYR A 123 -11.97 -32.11 18.07
CA TYR A 123 -11.44 -32.55 19.36
C TYR A 123 -11.51 -31.42 20.40
N LEU A 124 -11.01 -30.23 20.10
CA LEU A 124 -11.04 -29.08 21.01
C LEU A 124 -12.48 -28.72 21.43
N LEU A 125 -13.41 -28.69 20.47
CA LEU A 125 -14.82 -28.43 20.73
C LEU A 125 -15.47 -29.54 21.57
N SER A 126 -15.08 -30.80 21.38
CA SER A 126 -15.57 -31.92 22.20
C SER A 126 -15.13 -31.83 23.66
N GLN A 127 -14.00 -31.19 23.93
CA GLN A 127 -13.51 -30.92 25.29
C GLN A 127 -14.14 -29.67 25.91
N GLY A 128 -15.02 -28.96 25.19
CA GLY A 128 -15.67 -27.74 25.67
C GLY A 128 -14.76 -26.52 25.68
N ILE A 129 -13.69 -26.53 24.88
CA ILE A 129 -12.79 -25.38 24.75
C ILE A 129 -13.45 -24.32 23.87
N ASP A 130 -13.63 -23.14 24.44
CA ASP A 130 -14.17 -21.98 23.72
C ASP A 130 -13.24 -21.61 22.54
N THR A 131 -13.77 -21.78 21.34
CA THR A 131 -13.08 -21.60 20.06
C THR A 131 -13.76 -20.49 19.26
N LEU A 132 -12.96 -19.53 18.81
CA LEU A 132 -13.39 -18.44 17.94
C LEU A 132 -12.81 -18.63 16.54
N LEU A 133 -13.70 -18.75 15.56
CA LEU A 133 -13.37 -18.64 14.14
C LEU A 133 -13.82 -17.27 13.66
N TYR A 134 -12.92 -16.52 13.04
CA TYR A 134 -13.27 -15.24 12.42
C TYR A 134 -12.58 -15.12 11.07
N ALA A 135 -13.29 -14.51 10.12
CA ALA A 135 -12.73 -14.19 8.82
C ALA A 135 -13.30 -12.87 8.30
N GLY A 136 -12.44 -12.14 7.58
CA GLY A 136 -12.83 -10.95 6.86
C GLY A 136 -13.58 -11.31 5.57
N GLU A 137 -14.54 -10.47 5.19
CA GLU A 137 -15.27 -10.62 3.92
C GLU A 137 -14.35 -10.46 2.70
N ARG A 138 -13.27 -9.68 2.82
CA ARG A 138 -12.40 -9.29 1.72
C ARG A 138 -11.10 -10.10 1.61
N ASP A 139 -10.89 -11.06 2.50
CA ASP A 139 -9.69 -11.90 2.46
C ASP A 139 -9.80 -12.99 1.38
N VAL A 140 -8.80 -13.07 0.50
CA VAL A 140 -8.71 -14.10 -0.53
C VAL A 140 -8.02 -15.35 0.01
N VAL A 141 -7.04 -15.18 0.90
CA VAL A 141 -6.22 -16.27 1.46
C VAL A 141 -7.03 -17.09 2.46
N CYS A 142 -7.65 -16.43 3.45
CA CYS A 142 -8.56 -17.07 4.40
C CYS A 142 -10.01 -16.63 4.16
N SER A 143 -10.53 -16.98 2.99
CA SER A 143 -11.85 -16.52 2.55
C SER A 143 -12.98 -16.90 3.53
N TRP A 144 -13.89 -15.95 3.75
CA TRP A 144 -15.09 -16.17 4.56
C TRP A 144 -15.89 -17.41 4.11
N ALA A 145 -16.00 -17.65 2.79
CA ALA A 145 -16.73 -18.79 2.27
C ALA A 145 -16.11 -20.13 2.71
N GLY A 146 -14.78 -20.27 2.58
CA GLY A 146 -14.07 -21.48 3.01
C GLY A 146 -14.18 -21.71 4.52
N VAL A 147 -14.01 -20.65 5.32
CA VAL A 147 -14.14 -20.73 6.79
C VAL A 147 -15.57 -21.07 7.20
N TYR A 148 -16.57 -20.51 6.52
CA TYR A 148 -17.98 -20.80 6.77
C TYR A 148 -18.33 -22.25 6.47
N ASP A 149 -17.93 -22.75 5.30
CA ASP A 149 -18.22 -24.13 4.87
C ASP A 149 -17.54 -25.15 5.80
N MET A 150 -16.27 -24.93 6.15
CA MET A 150 -15.55 -25.71 7.16
C MET A 150 -16.30 -25.69 8.49
N ALA A 151 -16.64 -24.51 9.02
CA ALA A 151 -17.32 -24.38 10.31
C ALA A 151 -18.71 -25.04 10.34
N MET A 152 -19.42 -25.10 9.20
CA MET A 152 -20.70 -25.80 9.09
C MET A 152 -20.53 -27.32 8.97
N ALA A 153 -19.40 -27.78 8.42
CA ALA A 153 -19.07 -29.19 8.24
C ALA A 153 -18.56 -29.86 9.52
N LEU A 154 -17.98 -29.11 10.48
CA LEU A 154 -17.47 -29.65 11.75
C LEU A 154 -18.49 -30.56 12.47
N ASN A 155 -17.99 -31.70 12.93
CA ASN A 155 -18.76 -32.72 13.65
C ASN A 155 -18.40 -32.74 15.13
N TRP A 156 -19.23 -32.10 15.96
CA TRP A 156 -19.05 -32.00 17.41
C TRP A 156 -20.42 -32.03 18.12
N PRO A 157 -20.48 -32.28 19.45
CA PRO A 157 -21.74 -32.58 20.15
C PRO A 157 -22.89 -31.58 19.95
N GLU A 158 -22.60 -30.28 19.79
CA GLU A 158 -23.64 -29.26 19.57
C GLU A 158 -23.68 -28.69 18.15
N ALA A 159 -22.99 -29.32 17.19
CA ALA A 159 -22.92 -28.89 15.79
C ALA A 159 -24.30 -28.71 15.15
N ALA A 160 -25.24 -29.62 15.44
CA ALA A 160 -26.60 -29.54 14.91
C ALA A 160 -27.38 -28.30 15.40
N LYS A 161 -27.11 -27.85 16.63
CA LYS A 161 -27.72 -26.64 17.20
C LYS A 161 -27.02 -25.38 16.68
N PHE A 162 -25.70 -25.42 16.55
CA PHE A 162 -24.91 -24.35 15.94
C PHE A 162 -25.37 -24.05 14.50
N ARG A 163 -25.56 -25.08 13.67
CA ARG A 163 -26.07 -24.94 12.29
C ARG A 163 -27.43 -24.25 12.20
N LYS A 164 -28.29 -24.43 13.21
CA LYS A 164 -29.63 -23.83 13.30
C LYS A 164 -29.64 -22.44 13.97
N THR A 165 -28.54 -22.02 14.58
CA THR A 165 -28.49 -20.78 15.34
C THR A 165 -28.49 -19.58 14.38
N VAL A 166 -29.39 -18.63 14.66
CA VAL A 166 -29.49 -17.38 13.89
C VAL A 166 -28.32 -16.48 14.26
N ALA A 167 -27.67 -15.90 13.25
CA ALA A 167 -26.57 -14.98 13.47
C ALA A 167 -27.10 -13.59 13.86
N TYR A 168 -26.35 -12.86 14.69
CA TYR A 168 -26.69 -11.53 15.18
C TYR A 168 -25.61 -10.50 14.83
N PRO A 169 -25.95 -9.20 14.73
CA PRO A 169 -24.97 -8.18 14.33
C PRO A 169 -23.91 -7.97 15.41
N LEU A 170 -22.65 -7.86 14.97
CA LEU A 170 -21.54 -7.37 15.78
C LEU A 170 -21.52 -5.85 15.71
N ILE A 171 -21.73 -5.18 16.85
CA ILE A 171 -21.74 -3.71 16.94
C ILE A 171 -20.48 -3.24 17.64
N VAL A 172 -19.72 -2.37 16.97
CA VAL A 172 -18.53 -1.72 17.51
C VAL A 172 -18.68 -0.21 17.29
N ASN A 173 -18.53 0.60 18.35
CA ASN A 173 -18.69 2.06 18.30
C ASN A 173 -20.02 2.49 17.64
N SER A 174 -21.13 1.85 18.03
CA SER A 174 -22.48 2.12 17.50
C SER A 174 -22.67 1.88 15.98
N ARG A 175 -21.74 1.16 15.34
CA ARG A 175 -21.85 0.73 13.93
C ARG A 175 -21.84 -0.79 13.83
N VAL A 176 -22.63 -1.34 12.91
CA VAL A 176 -22.55 -2.76 12.58
C VAL A 176 -21.25 -3.00 11.83
N LYS A 177 -20.39 -3.88 12.36
CA LYS A 177 -19.05 -4.21 11.82
C LYS A 177 -18.90 -5.69 11.48
N GLY A 178 -19.91 -6.48 11.74
CA GLY A 178 -19.83 -7.91 11.51
C GLY A 178 -21.14 -8.62 11.80
N VAL A 179 -21.09 -9.93 11.65
CA VAL A 179 -22.18 -10.85 11.99
C VAL A 179 -21.57 -12.00 12.79
N VAL A 180 -22.16 -12.30 13.94
CA VAL A 180 -21.70 -13.35 14.85
C VAL A 180 -22.74 -14.46 14.91
N ARG A 181 -22.30 -15.71 14.74
CA ARG A 181 -23.06 -16.90 15.06
C ARG A 181 -22.36 -17.62 16.19
N ARG A 182 -22.97 -17.72 17.36
CA ARG A 182 -22.40 -18.42 18.52
C ARG A 182 -23.37 -19.45 19.07
N HIS A 183 -22.90 -20.66 19.27
CA HIS A 183 -23.61 -21.69 20.02
C HIS A 183 -22.58 -22.57 20.74
N GLY A 184 -22.81 -22.84 22.03
CA GLY A 184 -21.86 -23.61 22.83
C GLY A 184 -20.48 -22.95 22.86
N SER A 185 -19.47 -23.80 22.69
CA SER A 185 -18.06 -23.43 22.65
C SER A 185 -17.58 -22.92 21.29
N LEU A 186 -18.44 -22.81 20.27
CA LEU A 186 -18.06 -22.29 18.95
C LEU A 186 -18.69 -20.92 18.68
N ALA A 187 -17.84 -19.93 18.38
CA ALA A 187 -18.23 -18.65 17.83
C ALA A 187 -17.64 -18.47 16.43
N LEU A 188 -18.50 -18.17 15.45
CA LEU A 188 -18.12 -17.84 14.08
C LEU A 188 -18.45 -16.37 13.81
N VAL A 189 -17.45 -15.59 13.42
CA VAL A 189 -17.57 -14.14 13.21
C VAL A 189 -17.20 -13.80 11.77
N ARG A 190 -18.15 -13.20 11.05
CA ARG A 190 -17.89 -12.51 9.79
C ARG A 190 -17.58 -11.06 10.09
N VAL A 191 -16.42 -10.57 9.70
CA VAL A 191 -16.10 -9.14 9.78
C VAL A 191 -16.42 -8.51 8.42
N LEU A 192 -17.34 -7.54 8.43
CA LEU A 192 -17.73 -6.83 7.21
C LEU A 192 -16.65 -5.83 6.83
N ASP A 193 -16.47 -5.63 5.53
CA ASP A 193 -15.53 -4.65 4.97
C ASP A 193 -14.07 -4.81 5.44
N ALA A 194 -13.64 -6.04 5.74
CA ALA A 194 -12.31 -6.32 6.27
C ALA A 194 -11.63 -7.48 5.54
N GLY A 195 -10.32 -7.37 5.33
CA GLY A 195 -9.40 -8.46 5.02
C GLY A 195 -8.80 -9.14 6.26
N HIS A 196 -7.85 -10.09 6.12
CA HIS A 196 -7.03 -10.54 7.26
C HIS A 196 -5.80 -9.67 7.42
N MET A 197 -5.37 -9.44 8.66
CA MET A 197 -4.23 -8.55 8.97
C MET A 197 -4.36 -7.14 8.36
N SER A 198 -5.59 -6.67 8.10
CA SER A 198 -5.88 -5.34 7.53
C SER A 198 -6.01 -4.23 8.60
N PRO A 199 -4.98 -4.00 9.43
CA PRO A 199 -4.71 -2.62 9.85
C PRO A 199 -3.52 -1.98 9.12
N VAL A 200 -2.63 -2.73 8.44
CA VAL A 200 -1.27 -2.25 8.11
C VAL A 200 -0.84 -2.43 6.64
N LEU A 201 -1.75 -2.59 5.69
CA LEU A 201 -1.36 -2.81 4.28
C LEU A 201 -1.16 -1.54 3.43
N GLY A 202 -0.66 -0.48 4.04
CA GLY A 202 -0.19 0.71 3.31
C GLY A 202 1.02 1.24 4.05
N ASN A 203 2.06 1.66 3.33
CA ASN A 203 3.13 2.42 3.98
C ASN A 203 2.46 3.54 4.79
N PRO A 204 2.66 3.64 6.11
CA PRO A 204 1.93 4.58 6.96
C PRO A 204 2.15 6.04 6.55
N ARG A 205 3.09 6.30 5.64
CA ARG A 205 3.40 7.62 5.08
C ARG A 205 2.77 7.88 3.72
N VAL A 206 2.13 6.90 3.08
CA VAL A 206 1.33 7.09 1.86
C VAL A 206 -0.14 7.12 2.26
N HIS A 207 -0.80 8.23 1.99
CA HIS A 207 -2.18 8.48 2.34
C HIS A 207 -2.99 8.68 1.07
N VAL A 208 -3.97 7.81 0.88
CA VAL A 208 -4.98 7.97 -0.17
C VAL A 208 -6.22 8.56 0.49
N LEU A 209 -6.85 9.55 -0.15
CA LEU A 209 -8.13 10.08 0.32
C LEU A 209 -9.18 8.97 0.38
N GLU A 210 -10.13 9.10 1.32
CA GLU A 210 -11.22 8.13 1.42
C GLU A 210 -12.04 8.13 0.11
N PRO A 211 -12.27 6.95 -0.50
CA PRO A 211 -12.90 6.85 -1.83
C PRO A 211 -14.42 7.02 -1.75
N THR A 212 -14.87 8.20 -1.33
CA THR A 212 -16.28 8.58 -1.24
C THR A 212 -16.92 8.61 -2.63
N GLN A 213 -18.25 8.44 -2.71
CA GLN A 213 -18.97 8.54 -3.99
C GLN A 213 -18.77 9.91 -4.66
N GLN A 214 -18.65 10.97 -3.85
CA GLN A 214 -18.35 12.31 -4.36
C GLN A 214 -16.96 12.39 -4.99
N LEU A 215 -15.92 11.89 -4.32
CA LEU A 215 -14.56 11.87 -4.86
C LEU A 215 -14.51 11.06 -6.16
N LYS A 216 -15.14 9.88 -6.18
CA LYS A 216 -15.26 9.05 -7.39
C LYS A 216 -15.93 9.80 -8.54
N ALA A 217 -17.03 10.51 -8.30
CA ALA A 217 -17.71 11.29 -9.32
C ALA A 217 -16.83 12.42 -9.88
N LEU A 218 -16.10 13.14 -9.03
CA LEU A 218 -15.17 14.19 -9.43
C LEU A 218 -14.02 13.62 -10.28
N LEU A 219 -13.42 12.52 -9.83
CA LEU A 219 -12.36 11.81 -10.54
C LEU A 219 -12.84 11.34 -11.92
N THR A 220 -14.06 10.78 -12.03
CA THR A 220 -14.64 10.38 -13.32
C THR A 220 -14.73 11.54 -14.31
N ILE A 221 -15.14 12.73 -13.85
CA ILE A 221 -15.27 13.91 -14.72
C ILE A 221 -13.90 14.38 -15.22
N ILE A 222 -12.90 14.48 -14.33
CA ILE A 222 -11.56 14.90 -14.77
C ILE A 222 -10.88 13.86 -15.65
N ARG A 223 -11.19 12.57 -15.52
CA ARG A 223 -10.67 11.49 -16.36
C ARG A 223 -11.32 11.44 -17.74
N ASN A 224 -12.58 11.86 -17.86
CA ASN A 224 -13.29 11.86 -19.14
C ASN A 224 -12.59 12.79 -20.17
N ARG A 225 -12.27 12.22 -21.34
CA ARG A 225 -11.63 12.92 -22.47
C ARG A 225 -12.54 14.00 -23.08
N GLU A 226 -13.86 13.83 -23.01
CA GLU A 226 -14.84 14.76 -23.58
C GLU A 226 -15.14 15.96 -22.67
N THR A 227 -14.61 15.97 -21.44
CA THR A 227 -14.80 17.07 -20.49
C THR A 227 -14.23 18.37 -21.03
N SER A 228 -15.05 19.43 -21.00
CA SER A 228 -14.65 20.77 -21.40
C SER A 228 -13.54 21.30 -20.48
N ARG A 229 -12.66 22.16 -20.99
CA ARG A 229 -11.59 22.76 -20.18
C ARG A 229 -12.11 23.49 -18.94
N GLY A 230 -13.22 24.22 -19.07
CA GLY A 230 -13.82 24.94 -17.95
C GLY A 230 -14.26 24.01 -16.83
N ASP A 231 -14.91 22.91 -17.18
CA ASP A 231 -15.31 21.86 -16.24
C ASP A 231 -14.08 21.17 -15.64
N PHE A 232 -13.08 20.84 -16.46
CA PHE A 232 -11.85 20.18 -15.98
C PHE A 232 -11.15 21.01 -14.90
N ILE A 233 -10.98 22.32 -15.12
CA ILE A 233 -10.40 23.23 -14.12
C ILE A 233 -11.27 23.25 -12.86
N PHE A 234 -12.58 23.48 -13.02
CA PHE A 234 -13.51 23.59 -11.89
C PHE A 234 -13.51 22.33 -11.00
N TYR A 235 -13.58 21.14 -11.59
CA TYR A 235 -13.60 19.89 -10.85
C TYR A 235 -12.22 19.52 -10.29
N SER A 236 -11.13 19.84 -11.01
CA SER A 236 -9.76 19.65 -10.50
C SER A 236 -9.52 20.50 -9.25
N ASP A 237 -9.90 21.78 -9.28
CA ASP A 237 -9.75 22.69 -8.14
C ASP A 237 -10.52 22.21 -6.91
N ARG A 238 -11.70 21.61 -7.12
CA ARG A 238 -12.47 20.99 -6.03
C ARG A 238 -11.75 19.80 -5.40
N ILE A 239 -11.13 18.94 -6.21
CA ILE A 239 -10.36 17.80 -5.68
C ILE A 239 -9.10 18.30 -4.98
N ILE A 240 -8.38 19.27 -5.55
CA ILE A 240 -7.20 19.90 -4.94
C ILE A 240 -7.57 20.47 -3.57
N ARG A 241 -8.73 21.15 -3.45
CA ARG A 241 -9.18 21.66 -2.16
C ARG A 241 -9.45 20.56 -1.14
N LEU A 242 -10.07 19.45 -1.56
CA LEU A 242 -10.23 18.28 -0.70
C LEU A 242 -8.86 17.72 -0.29
N LEU A 243 -7.89 17.62 -1.20
CA LEU A 243 -6.54 17.14 -0.89
C LEU A 243 -5.80 18.01 0.15
N VAL A 244 -5.98 19.33 0.07
CA VAL A 244 -5.33 20.26 1.01
C VAL A 244 -6.00 20.19 2.39
N GLU A 245 -7.33 20.10 2.45
CA GLU A 245 -8.12 20.07 3.71
C GLU A 245 -8.09 18.69 4.38
N GLU A 246 -8.40 17.64 3.62
CA GLU A 246 -8.39 16.23 4.07
C GLU A 246 -6.96 15.67 4.15
N GLY A 247 -5.99 16.37 3.58
CA GLY A 247 -4.58 16.02 3.67
C GLY A 247 -4.22 15.83 5.13
N LYS A 248 -4.04 14.56 5.53
CA LYS A 248 -3.81 14.09 6.91
C LYS A 248 -2.76 14.93 7.65
N TRP A 249 -1.88 15.58 6.90
CA TRP A 249 -0.85 16.47 7.37
C TRP A 249 -1.34 17.74 8.08
N LEU A 250 -2.42 18.43 7.66
CA LEU A 250 -2.98 19.52 8.51
C LEU A 250 -3.46 18.96 9.85
N ASN A 251 -4.02 17.75 9.85
CA ASN A 251 -4.48 17.07 11.06
C ASN A 251 -3.35 16.47 11.93
N HIS A 252 -2.12 16.33 11.41
CA HIS A 252 -0.96 15.76 12.12
C HIS A 252 0.22 16.74 12.27
N LEU A 253 0.06 17.98 11.81
CA LEU A 253 0.94 19.08 12.20
C LEU A 253 0.92 19.16 13.73
N PRO A 254 2.07 19.41 14.38
CA PRO A 254 2.08 19.60 15.81
C PRO A 254 1.12 20.74 16.17
N VAL A 255 0.17 20.45 17.04
CA VAL A 255 -0.78 21.41 17.57
C VAL A 255 -0.42 21.72 19.02
N VAL A 256 -0.76 22.92 19.46
CA VAL A 256 -0.64 23.35 20.86
C VAL A 256 -2.04 23.55 21.41
N GLU A 257 -2.30 22.98 22.58
CA GLU A 257 -3.56 23.20 23.30
C GLU A 257 -3.71 24.70 23.63
N SER A 258 -4.87 25.25 23.29
CA SER A 258 -5.17 26.67 23.43
C SER A 258 -6.54 26.84 24.04
N VAL A 259 -6.63 27.59 25.13
CA VAL A 259 -7.90 27.88 25.81
C VAL A 259 -8.34 29.26 25.39
N ILE A 260 -9.49 29.34 24.71
CA ILE A 260 -10.10 30.59 24.29
C ILE A 260 -11.35 30.88 25.11
N GLU A 261 -11.67 32.16 25.26
CA GLU A 261 -12.94 32.60 25.82
C GLU A 261 -13.95 32.79 24.69
N THR A 262 -15.10 32.11 24.79
CA THR A 262 -16.18 32.26 23.82
C THR A 262 -16.91 33.59 24.03
N PRO A 263 -17.66 34.09 23.03
CA PRO A 263 -18.51 35.27 23.21
C PRO A 263 -19.58 35.13 24.31
N THR A 264 -19.80 33.92 24.84
CA THR A 264 -20.71 33.65 25.96
C THR A 264 -20.02 33.73 27.33
N GLY A 265 -18.72 34.06 27.38
CA GLY A 265 -17.91 34.09 28.60
C GLY A 265 -17.47 32.71 29.12
N SER A 266 -17.67 31.65 28.32
CA SER A 266 -17.27 30.29 28.68
C SER A 266 -15.89 29.98 28.12
N GLN A 267 -15.10 29.18 28.83
CA GLN A 267 -13.83 28.69 28.29
C GLN A 267 -14.05 27.51 27.33
N TYR A 268 -13.37 27.53 26.19
CA TYR A 268 -13.33 26.44 25.21
C TYR A 268 -11.90 25.94 25.04
N GLN A 269 -11.71 24.64 25.22
CA GLN A 269 -10.44 23.96 24.96
C GLN A 269 -10.35 23.62 23.48
N GLY A 270 -9.56 24.41 22.75
CA GLY A 270 -9.25 24.21 21.35
C GLY A 270 -7.77 23.91 21.14
N VAL A 271 -7.33 24.05 19.88
CA VAL A 271 -5.95 23.83 19.46
C VAL A 271 -5.51 24.91 18.48
N ASP A 272 -4.22 25.27 18.55
CA ASP A 272 -3.54 26.14 17.59
C ASP A 272 -2.47 25.34 16.83
N PHE A 273 -2.24 25.66 15.56
CA PHE A 273 -1.21 24.98 14.76
C PHE A 273 0.19 25.52 15.07
N LEU A 274 1.14 24.62 15.36
CA LEU A 274 2.54 24.95 15.57
C LEU A 274 3.33 24.67 14.29
N GLY A 275 3.80 25.74 13.66
CA GLY A 275 4.70 25.62 12.52
C GLY A 275 4.45 26.66 11.45
N LYS A 276 5.44 26.81 10.59
CA LYS A 276 5.37 27.67 9.42
C LYS A 276 5.34 26.78 8.18
N ILE A 277 4.30 26.90 7.39
CA ILE A 277 4.11 26.13 6.16
C ILE A 277 4.64 26.91 4.95
N CYS A 278 5.06 26.20 3.91
CA CYS A 278 5.24 26.75 2.57
C CYS A 278 4.87 25.72 1.50
N GLY A 279 4.25 26.19 0.42
CA GLY A 279 4.05 25.38 -0.78
C GLY A 279 5.26 25.49 -1.71
N VAL A 280 5.60 24.43 -2.41
CA VAL A 280 6.61 24.42 -3.48
C VAL A 280 6.00 23.72 -4.68
N SER A 281 5.73 24.45 -5.75
CA SER A 281 5.17 23.89 -6.98
C SER A 281 6.27 23.44 -7.93
N ILE A 282 6.13 22.21 -8.47
CA ILE A 282 6.92 21.74 -9.60
C ILE A 282 6.27 22.27 -10.88
N MET A 283 6.94 23.18 -11.56
CA MET A 283 6.41 23.81 -12.77
C MET A 283 6.44 22.83 -13.95
N ARG A 284 5.43 22.83 -14.83
CA ARG A 284 4.26 23.74 -14.87
C ARG A 284 3.02 23.20 -14.12
N ALA A 285 2.83 21.89 -14.11
CA ALA A 285 1.58 21.28 -13.66
C ALA A 285 1.27 21.54 -12.18
N GLY A 286 2.28 21.60 -11.30
CA GLY A 286 2.11 21.90 -9.88
C GLY A 286 1.59 23.30 -9.57
N GLU A 287 1.64 24.23 -10.52
CA GLU A 287 1.10 25.59 -10.33
C GLU A 287 -0.44 25.60 -10.22
N SER A 288 -1.13 24.60 -10.79
CA SER A 288 -2.59 24.45 -10.67
C SER A 288 -3.04 24.33 -9.21
N MET A 289 -2.19 23.75 -8.36
CA MET A 289 -2.50 23.47 -6.95
C MET A 289 -2.25 24.68 -6.03
N GLU A 290 -1.58 25.72 -6.52
CA GLU A 290 -1.24 26.89 -5.70
C GLU A 290 -2.50 27.63 -5.20
N GLN A 291 -3.53 27.72 -6.06
CA GLN A 291 -4.75 28.43 -5.70
C GLN A 291 -5.49 27.70 -4.56
N GLY A 292 -5.62 26.37 -4.65
CA GLY A 292 -6.24 25.56 -3.61
C GLY A 292 -5.58 25.74 -2.24
N ILE A 293 -4.25 25.86 -2.20
CA ILE A 293 -3.53 26.11 -0.95
C ILE A 293 -3.72 27.55 -0.46
N ARG A 294 -3.71 28.54 -1.34
CA ARG A 294 -3.95 29.95 -0.94
C ARG A 294 -5.36 30.16 -0.39
N ASP A 295 -6.34 29.44 -0.93
CA ASP A 295 -7.73 29.50 -0.48
C ASP A 295 -7.89 28.93 0.94
N CYS A 296 -7.14 27.88 1.28
CA CYS A 296 -7.15 27.27 2.61
C CYS A 296 -6.22 28.03 3.59
N CYS A 297 -5.06 28.49 3.11
CA CYS A 297 -3.99 29.10 3.90
C CYS A 297 -3.58 30.48 3.37
N ARG A 298 -4.25 31.54 3.85
CA ARG A 298 -4.13 32.92 3.34
C ARG A 298 -2.71 33.53 3.34
N SER A 299 -1.79 33.05 4.16
CA SER A 299 -0.42 33.60 4.29
C SER A 299 0.70 32.62 3.95
N VAL A 300 0.37 31.58 3.17
CA VAL A 300 1.35 30.58 2.72
C VAL A 300 2.37 31.21 1.74
N ARG A 301 3.66 30.92 1.97
CA ARG A 301 4.71 31.27 1.01
C ARG A 301 4.78 30.20 -0.06
N ILE A 302 4.92 30.59 -1.31
CA ILE A 302 5.07 29.66 -2.44
C ILE A 302 6.47 29.78 -3.01
N GLY A 303 7.19 28.66 -3.04
CA GLY A 303 8.40 28.47 -3.83
C GLY A 303 8.07 27.79 -5.16
N LYS A 304 8.95 27.94 -6.14
CA LYS A 304 8.80 27.34 -7.47
C LYS A 304 10.07 26.63 -7.90
N ILE A 305 9.92 25.45 -8.48
CA ILE A 305 11.01 24.67 -9.04
C ILE A 305 10.66 24.30 -10.48
N LEU A 306 11.55 24.61 -11.43
CA LEU A 306 11.46 24.14 -12.81
C LEU A 306 12.46 23.01 -13.02
N ILE A 307 11.91 21.84 -13.31
CA ILE A 307 12.69 20.68 -13.71
C ILE A 307 12.23 20.31 -15.11
N GLN A 308 13.19 20.20 -16.02
CA GLN A 308 12.95 19.76 -17.38
C GLN A 308 13.92 18.62 -17.68
N ARG A 309 13.45 17.67 -18.47
CA ARG A 309 14.30 16.59 -18.94
C ARG A 309 15.10 17.07 -20.14
N ASP A 310 16.39 16.81 -20.10
CA ASP A 310 17.28 17.02 -21.23
C ASP A 310 16.88 16.09 -22.38
N GLU A 311 16.74 16.63 -23.60
CA GLU A 311 16.19 15.91 -24.76
C GLU A 311 17.12 14.79 -25.26
N GLU A 312 18.43 14.91 -25.05
CA GLU A 312 19.42 13.92 -25.50
C GLU A 312 19.69 12.85 -24.45
N THR A 313 19.76 13.26 -23.18
CA THR A 313 20.19 12.39 -22.07
C THR A 313 19.02 11.85 -21.23
N ALA A 314 17.81 12.39 -21.42
CA ALA A 314 16.62 12.11 -20.61
C ALA A 314 16.80 12.40 -19.10
N GLU A 315 17.87 13.09 -18.70
CA GLU A 315 18.16 13.43 -17.30
C GLU A 315 17.34 14.64 -16.84
N ALA A 316 16.80 14.56 -15.63
CA ALA A 316 16.08 15.67 -15.01
C ALA A 316 17.08 16.74 -14.53
N LYS A 317 17.16 17.86 -15.24
CA LYS A 317 18.00 19.00 -14.87
C LYS A 317 17.18 20.09 -14.18
N LEU A 318 17.79 20.74 -13.19
CA LEU A 318 17.22 21.90 -12.53
C LEU A 318 17.51 23.13 -13.38
N TYR A 319 16.46 23.78 -13.89
CA TYR A 319 16.60 25.02 -14.68
C TYR A 319 16.34 26.27 -13.85
N TYR A 320 15.43 26.18 -12.87
CA TYR A 320 15.04 27.31 -12.03
C TYR A 320 14.62 26.83 -10.66
N ALA A 321 15.08 27.51 -9.61
CA ALA A 321 14.57 27.34 -8.25
C ALA A 321 14.47 28.71 -7.58
N LYS A 322 13.28 29.03 -7.07
CA LYS A 322 13.05 30.21 -6.24
C LYS A 322 12.29 29.78 -5.00
N LEU A 323 13.03 29.65 -3.90
CA LEU A 323 12.50 29.15 -2.63
C LEU A 323 12.52 30.26 -1.56
N PRO A 324 11.63 30.21 -0.55
CA PRO A 324 11.73 31.09 0.61
C PRO A 324 13.08 30.94 1.33
N THR A 325 13.65 32.04 1.83
CA THR A 325 14.96 32.02 2.50
C THR A 325 14.98 31.24 3.81
N ASP A 326 13.82 31.06 4.45
CA ASP A 326 13.66 30.33 5.71
C ASP A 326 13.11 28.91 5.54
N ILE A 327 13.17 28.34 4.32
CA ILE A 327 12.57 27.04 3.97
C ILE A 327 13.08 25.88 4.84
N ALA A 328 14.36 25.90 5.26
CA ALA A 328 14.97 24.85 6.10
C ALA A 328 14.24 24.62 7.44
N THR A 329 13.57 25.66 7.97
CA THR A 329 12.82 25.59 9.24
C THR A 329 11.34 25.32 9.06
N ARG A 330 10.85 25.34 7.81
CA ARG A 330 9.43 25.21 7.47
C ARG A 330 9.08 23.78 7.13
N TYR A 331 7.78 23.54 7.13
CA TYR A 331 7.22 22.37 6.49
C TYR A 331 6.86 22.67 5.05
N VAL A 332 7.21 21.75 4.16
CA VAL A 332 7.12 21.95 2.71
C VAL A 332 6.02 21.08 2.13
N LEU A 333 5.03 21.71 1.51
CA LEU A 333 4.02 21.07 0.67
C LEU A 333 4.56 21.07 -0.77
N LEU A 334 5.16 19.97 -1.19
CA LEU A 334 5.59 19.78 -2.57
C LEU A 334 4.37 19.45 -3.43
N LEU A 335 4.17 20.19 -4.52
CA LEU A 335 2.95 20.13 -5.33
C LEU A 335 3.27 19.65 -6.73
N ASP A 336 2.69 18.52 -7.11
CA ASP A 336 2.66 18.03 -8.49
C ASP A 336 1.41 17.16 -8.66
N PRO A 337 0.48 17.50 -9.55
CA PRO A 337 -0.77 16.75 -9.71
C PRO A 337 -0.55 15.30 -10.13
N MET A 338 0.58 14.97 -10.77
CA MET A 338 0.87 13.62 -11.24
C MET A 338 2.22 13.15 -10.72
N LEU A 339 2.24 12.01 -10.02
CA LEU A 339 3.48 11.34 -9.65
C LEU A 339 3.70 10.11 -10.54
N VAL A 340 4.66 10.29 -11.45
CA VAL A 340 5.19 9.27 -12.36
C VAL A 340 6.68 9.13 -12.08
N SER A 341 7.20 7.90 -11.98
CA SER A 341 8.66 7.70 -11.94
C SER A 341 9.09 6.60 -12.88
N LEU A 342 10.22 6.88 -13.55
CA LEU A 342 10.96 5.92 -14.33
C LEU A 342 11.82 5.09 -13.39
N SER A 343 11.33 3.92 -12.99
CA SER A 343 12.28 2.82 -12.76
C SER A 343 12.52 2.19 -14.13
N LEU A 344 13.67 2.46 -14.74
CA LEU A 344 14.18 1.49 -15.71
C LEU A 344 14.25 0.15 -14.97
N ARG A 345 13.52 -0.85 -15.45
CA ARG A 345 13.71 -2.22 -14.97
C ARG A 345 15.22 -2.52 -15.08
N PRO A 346 15.86 -3.17 -14.10
CA PRO A 346 17.06 -3.92 -14.44
C PRO A 346 16.68 -4.84 -15.60
N ALA A 347 17.42 -4.81 -16.70
CA ALA A 347 17.20 -5.72 -17.80
C ALA A 347 17.34 -7.17 -17.29
N GLU A 348 16.23 -7.84 -17.04
CA GLU A 348 16.22 -9.25 -16.59
C GLU A 348 16.32 -10.26 -17.75
N ASP A 349 16.51 -9.83 -19.00
CA ASP A 349 16.54 -10.73 -20.16
C ASP A 349 17.86 -10.77 -20.97
N VAL A 350 19.00 -10.45 -20.35
CA VAL A 350 20.30 -10.84 -20.92
C VAL A 350 21.17 -11.47 -19.84
N LEU A 351 20.95 -12.76 -19.58
CA LEU A 351 21.99 -13.63 -19.04
C LEU A 351 23.17 -13.62 -20.02
N PRO A 352 24.36 -13.07 -19.68
CA PRO A 352 25.53 -13.31 -20.50
C PRO A 352 25.92 -14.78 -20.33
N ARG A 353 26.03 -15.52 -21.44
CA ARG A 353 26.65 -16.84 -21.46
C ARG A 353 28.08 -16.71 -20.95
N VAL A 354 28.33 -17.09 -19.70
CA VAL A 354 29.68 -17.15 -19.14
C VAL A 354 30.34 -18.44 -19.63
N ALA A 355 31.34 -18.29 -20.50
CA ALA A 355 32.27 -19.37 -20.84
C ALA A 355 33.15 -19.72 -19.63
N PRO A 356 33.54 -20.98 -19.43
CA PRO A 356 34.29 -21.38 -18.24
C PRO A 356 35.76 -21.00 -18.42
N ILE A 357 36.28 -20.10 -17.59
CA ILE A 357 37.72 -19.90 -17.46
C ILE A 357 38.12 -19.95 -15.98
N THR A 358 39.11 -20.80 -15.76
CA THR A 358 39.83 -21.21 -14.57
C THR A 358 40.48 -20.09 -13.76
N GLN A 359 40.38 -20.24 -12.43
CA GLN A 359 41.33 -19.85 -11.37
C GLN A 359 41.82 -18.38 -11.27
N SER A 360 41.31 -17.66 -10.25
CA SER A 360 42.11 -17.10 -9.14
C SER A 360 41.20 -16.34 -8.16
N ARG A 361 41.08 -16.84 -6.92
CA ARG A 361 40.13 -16.35 -5.88
C ARG A 361 40.43 -14.94 -5.33
N LEU A 362 41.58 -14.34 -5.65
CA LEU A 362 42.00 -13.08 -5.03
C LEU A 362 41.68 -11.83 -5.86
N LEU A 363 41.59 -11.94 -7.20
CA LEU A 363 41.24 -10.80 -8.05
C LEU A 363 39.73 -10.54 -8.11
N THR A 364 38.88 -11.57 -7.95
CA THR A 364 37.42 -11.44 -8.04
C THR A 364 36.84 -10.53 -6.95
N LEU A 365 37.44 -10.49 -5.75
CA LEU A 365 36.95 -9.70 -4.62
C LEU A 365 37.16 -8.19 -4.79
N ILE A 366 38.22 -7.76 -5.47
CA ILE A 366 38.49 -6.33 -5.68
C ILE A 366 37.62 -5.80 -6.83
N THR A 367 37.41 -6.60 -7.89
CA THR A 367 36.48 -6.22 -8.97
C THR A 367 35.02 -6.29 -8.53
N PHE A 368 34.61 -7.26 -7.70
CA PHE A 368 33.23 -7.31 -7.18
C PHE A 368 32.92 -6.16 -6.22
N ARG A 369 33.86 -5.76 -5.35
CA ARG A 369 33.61 -4.65 -4.43
C ARG A 369 33.60 -3.30 -5.17
N ALA A 370 34.45 -3.13 -6.18
CA ALA A 370 34.40 -1.96 -7.05
C ALA A 370 33.12 -1.94 -7.93
N TYR A 371 32.70 -3.07 -8.51
CA TYR A 371 31.47 -3.15 -9.30
C TYR A 371 30.20 -3.02 -8.45
N PHE A 372 30.15 -3.60 -7.24
CA PHE A 372 28.99 -3.51 -6.35
C PHE A 372 28.83 -2.10 -5.78
N THR A 373 29.93 -1.37 -5.53
CA THR A 373 29.88 0.05 -5.14
C THR A 373 29.60 0.98 -6.34
N LEU A 374 30.01 0.64 -7.57
CA LEU A 374 29.70 1.41 -8.78
C LEU A 374 28.30 1.13 -9.38
N LEU A 375 27.70 -0.04 -9.13
CA LEU A 375 26.33 -0.38 -9.53
C LEU A 375 25.26 0.16 -8.56
N MET A 376 25.65 0.50 -7.33
CA MET A 376 24.75 1.10 -6.34
C MET A 376 24.71 2.64 -6.39
N SER A 377 25.42 3.28 -7.32
CA SER A 377 25.59 4.75 -7.35
C SER A 377 25.15 5.42 -8.66
N ARG A 378 24.26 4.81 -9.44
CA ARG A 378 23.51 5.54 -10.47
C ARG A 378 22.02 5.38 -10.19
N PRO A 379 21.39 6.35 -9.49
CA PRO A 379 19.94 6.45 -9.48
C PRO A 379 19.49 6.42 -10.94
N ALA A 380 18.54 5.54 -11.26
CA ALA A 380 17.85 5.60 -12.54
C ALA A 380 17.43 7.05 -12.77
N THR A 381 17.83 7.57 -13.91
CA THR A 381 17.65 8.95 -14.32
C THR A 381 16.17 9.32 -14.32
N GLY A 382 15.81 10.35 -13.52
CA GLY A 382 14.87 11.37 -13.98
C GLY A 382 13.40 11.33 -13.52
N GLY A 383 13.10 11.05 -12.26
CA GLY A 383 11.82 11.50 -11.68
C GLY A 383 11.88 13.02 -11.40
N SER A 384 10.99 13.83 -12.00
CA SER A 384 10.91 15.28 -11.71
C SER A 384 10.68 15.54 -10.22
N ALA A 385 9.84 14.71 -9.60
CA ALA A 385 9.61 14.71 -8.16
C ALA A 385 10.89 14.40 -7.35
N ILE A 386 11.62 13.34 -7.69
CA ILE A 386 12.86 12.94 -6.99
C ILE A 386 13.90 14.07 -7.04
N ARG A 387 14.05 14.72 -8.21
CA ARG A 387 14.98 15.84 -8.35
C ARG A 387 14.51 17.07 -7.56
N ALA A 388 13.20 17.34 -7.51
CA ALA A 388 12.66 18.42 -6.69
C ALA A 388 12.90 18.18 -5.19
N ILE A 389 12.67 16.95 -4.72
CA ILE A 389 12.94 16.56 -3.33
C ILE A 389 14.43 16.72 -3.01
N GLN A 390 15.32 16.27 -3.89
CA GLN A 390 16.76 16.47 -3.71
C GLN A 390 17.11 17.95 -3.55
N VAL A 391 16.55 18.84 -4.39
CA VAL A 391 16.78 20.29 -4.30
C VAL A 391 16.29 20.84 -2.95
N LEU A 392 15.17 20.37 -2.41
CA LEU A 392 14.70 20.78 -1.09
C LEU A 392 15.65 20.34 0.03
N LEU A 393 16.15 19.11 -0.03
CA LEU A 393 17.12 18.58 0.93
C LEU A 393 18.45 19.36 0.85
N ASP A 394 18.91 19.69 -0.35
CA ASP A 394 20.12 20.50 -0.58
C ASP A 394 19.99 21.91 0.04
N HIS A 395 18.76 22.42 0.19
CA HIS A 395 18.45 23.70 0.87
C HIS A 395 18.19 23.55 2.38
N GLY A 396 18.49 22.38 2.97
CA GLY A 396 18.43 22.13 4.41
C GLY A 396 17.04 21.78 4.95
N VAL A 397 16.08 21.47 4.08
CA VAL A 397 14.77 20.95 4.51
C VAL A 397 14.95 19.52 5.03
N GLN A 398 14.32 19.19 6.15
CA GLN A 398 14.32 17.82 6.67
C GLN A 398 13.34 16.96 5.90
N GLU A 399 13.75 15.74 5.54
CA GLU A 399 12.95 14.79 4.76
C GLU A 399 11.55 14.52 5.36
N GLU A 400 11.47 14.38 6.67
CA GLU A 400 10.21 14.17 7.43
C GLU A 400 9.26 15.38 7.43
N ARG A 401 9.75 16.55 7.00
CA ARG A 401 8.95 17.79 6.90
C ARG A 401 8.49 18.07 5.47
N ILE A 402 8.78 17.18 4.53
CA ILE A 402 8.30 17.26 3.15
C ILE A 402 7.04 16.41 3.05
N LEU A 403 5.95 17.05 2.62
CA LEU A 403 4.72 16.39 2.24
C LEU A 403 4.55 16.53 0.74
N PHE A 404 4.41 15.43 0.03
CA PHE A 404 4.14 15.44 -1.38
C PHE A 404 2.64 15.29 -1.64
N LEU A 405 2.01 16.33 -2.21
CA LEU A 405 0.62 16.36 -2.60
C LEU A 405 0.47 16.12 -4.09
N ASN A 406 -0.39 15.16 -4.45
CA ASN A 406 -0.72 14.83 -5.83
C ASN A 406 -2.20 14.47 -6.02
N LEU A 407 -2.69 14.59 -7.26
CA LEU A 407 -4.03 14.15 -7.64
C LEU A 407 -4.03 12.66 -7.97
N LEU A 408 -3.06 12.23 -8.77
CA LEU A 408 -2.88 10.84 -9.20
C LEU A 408 -1.44 10.39 -9.03
N CYS A 409 -1.25 9.13 -8.66
CA CYS A 409 0.06 8.48 -8.78
C CYS A 409 -0.06 7.11 -9.44
N ALA A 410 1.05 6.71 -10.06
CA ALA A 410 1.31 5.33 -10.42
C ALA A 410 2.13 4.64 -9.30
N PRO A 411 1.96 3.33 -9.07
CA PRO A 411 2.72 2.52 -8.11
C PRO A 411 4.23 2.67 -8.26
N GLU A 412 4.72 2.73 -9.48
CA GLU A 412 6.12 2.88 -9.84
C GLU A 412 6.67 4.25 -9.38
N GLY A 413 5.83 5.28 -9.45
CA GLY A 413 6.10 6.62 -8.93
C GLY A 413 6.33 6.61 -7.43
N ILE A 414 5.39 5.99 -6.69
CA ILE A 414 5.48 5.85 -5.24
C ILE A 414 6.72 5.03 -4.86
N ARG A 415 7.02 3.93 -5.59
CA ARG A 415 8.18 3.06 -5.31
C ARG A 415 9.48 3.84 -5.36
N ALA A 416 9.66 4.61 -6.42
CA ALA A 416 10.90 5.31 -6.65
C ALA A 416 11.14 6.41 -5.61
N VAL A 417 10.07 7.12 -5.22
CA VAL A 417 10.16 8.18 -4.22
C VAL A 417 10.36 7.59 -2.83
N MET A 418 9.55 6.62 -2.41
CA MET A 418 9.62 6.05 -1.06
C MET A 418 10.86 5.16 -0.85
N GLY A 419 11.35 4.51 -1.91
CA GLY A 419 12.59 3.74 -1.86
C GLY A 419 13.82 4.62 -1.62
N GLN A 420 13.79 5.88 -2.06
CA GLN A 420 14.89 6.83 -1.87
C GLN A 420 14.69 7.73 -0.63
N TYR A 421 13.44 8.10 -0.33
CA TYR A 421 13.07 9.01 0.75
C TYR A 421 12.00 8.40 1.66
N PRO A 422 12.36 7.36 2.46
CA PRO A 422 11.41 6.60 3.25
C PRO A 422 10.80 7.38 4.42
N ARG A 423 11.34 8.56 4.76
CA ARG A 423 10.81 9.41 5.85
C ARG A 423 9.81 10.45 5.40
N MET A 424 9.67 10.67 4.10
CA MET A 424 8.70 11.61 3.54
C MET A 424 7.27 11.07 3.62
N GLN A 425 6.27 11.96 3.51
CA GLN A 425 4.86 11.59 3.38
C GLN A 425 4.32 11.94 1.98
N ILE A 426 3.41 11.11 1.46
CA ILE A 426 2.69 11.30 0.19
C ILE A 426 1.19 11.32 0.49
N VAL A 427 0.46 12.28 -0.06
CA VAL A 427 -1.00 12.39 0.01
C VAL A 427 -1.55 12.51 -1.41
N THR A 428 -2.32 11.51 -1.83
CA THR A 428 -2.90 11.41 -3.17
C THR A 428 -4.43 11.27 -3.14
N ALA A 429 -5.12 11.70 -4.19
CA ALA A 429 -6.57 11.48 -4.30
C ALA A 429 -6.89 10.05 -4.75
N ASP A 430 -6.06 9.49 -5.62
CA ASP A 430 -6.26 8.14 -6.17
C ASP A 430 -4.91 7.54 -6.63
N ILE A 431 -4.88 6.21 -6.77
CA ILE A 431 -3.71 5.46 -7.28
C ILE A 431 -4.18 4.57 -8.43
N ASP A 432 -3.54 4.71 -9.59
CA ASP A 432 -3.91 4.00 -10.81
C ASP A 432 -3.10 2.72 -11.02
N ASP A 433 -3.46 1.94 -12.05
CA ASP A 433 -2.91 0.59 -12.27
C ASP A 433 -1.41 0.60 -12.61
N GLY A 434 -0.89 1.65 -13.24
CA GLY A 434 0.51 1.73 -13.64
C GLY A 434 0.75 2.71 -14.76
N LEU A 435 1.83 2.49 -15.51
CA LEU A 435 2.22 3.30 -16.66
C LEU A 435 2.09 2.53 -17.98
N ASP A 436 1.67 3.21 -19.05
CA ASP A 436 1.73 2.67 -20.42
C ASP A 436 3.14 2.76 -21.03
N GLU A 437 3.29 2.31 -22.28
CA GLU A 437 4.55 2.34 -23.03
C GLU A 437 5.08 3.78 -23.25
N HIS A 438 4.17 4.76 -23.24
CA HIS A 438 4.46 6.18 -23.38
C HIS A 438 4.69 6.89 -22.04
N LYS A 439 4.66 6.15 -20.93
CA LYS A 439 4.88 6.62 -19.55
C LYS A 439 3.75 7.51 -19.02
N PHE A 440 2.55 7.40 -19.59
CA PHE A 440 1.33 7.96 -19.03
C PHE A 440 0.71 6.99 -18.03
N ILE A 441 0.13 7.55 -16.97
CA ILE A 441 -0.65 6.80 -16.00
C ILE A 441 -1.85 6.17 -16.72
N THR A 442 -2.17 4.91 -16.42
CA THR A 442 -3.31 4.18 -17.00
C THR A 442 -4.21 3.67 -15.88
N PRO A 443 -5.55 3.88 -15.93
CA PRO A 443 -6.32 4.58 -16.97
C PRO A 443 -6.05 6.10 -17.05
N GLY A 444 -5.51 6.71 -16.00
CA GLY A 444 -4.98 8.07 -16.01
C GLY A 444 -5.97 9.17 -16.36
N LEU A 445 -5.43 10.33 -16.77
CA LEU A 445 -6.18 11.49 -17.27
C LEU A 445 -5.50 12.22 -18.44
N GLY A 446 -4.46 11.63 -19.04
CA GLY A 446 -3.59 12.28 -20.03
C GLY A 446 -2.58 13.24 -19.41
N ASP A 447 -2.15 14.27 -20.14
CA ASP A 447 -1.29 15.33 -19.60
C ASP A 447 -2.13 16.34 -18.80
N PHE A 448 -1.99 16.34 -17.48
CA PHE A 448 -2.69 17.27 -16.61
C PHE A 448 -2.39 18.74 -16.97
N GLY A 449 -1.12 19.07 -17.22
CA GLY A 449 -0.68 20.43 -17.46
C GLY A 449 -1.30 20.99 -18.75
N CYS A 450 -1.29 20.21 -19.82
CA CYS A 450 -1.86 20.65 -21.10
C CYS A 450 -3.39 20.82 -21.01
N ARG A 451 -4.10 19.89 -20.36
CA ARG A 451 -5.56 19.99 -20.17
C ARG A 451 -5.97 21.16 -19.28
N TYR A 452 -5.19 21.46 -18.24
CA TYR A 452 -5.46 22.55 -17.31
C TYR A 452 -5.16 23.92 -17.95
N PHE A 453 -3.97 24.08 -18.52
CA PHE A 453 -3.53 25.35 -19.10
C PHE A 453 -4.04 25.59 -20.53
N GLY A 454 -4.53 24.55 -21.21
CA GLY A 454 -4.99 24.61 -22.59
C GLY A 454 -3.85 24.76 -23.58
N THR A 455 -2.81 23.92 -23.46
CA THR A 455 -1.65 23.89 -24.37
C THR A 455 -1.59 22.62 -25.21
N ASP A 456 -2.76 22.01 -25.45
CA ASP A 456 -2.95 20.88 -26.38
C ASP A 456 -3.05 21.40 -27.83
N ASP A 457 -2.00 22.04 -28.35
CA ASP A 457 -1.93 22.50 -29.76
C ASP A 457 -1.14 21.54 -30.65
#